data_AF-A0A0N4WT50-F1
#
_entry.id   AF-A0A0N4WT50-F1
#
_cell.length_a   1.000
_cell.length_b   1.000
_cell.length_c   1.000
_cell.angle_alpha   90.00
_cell.angle_beta   90.00
_cell.angle_gamma   90.00
#
_symmetry.space_group_name_H-M   'P 1'
#
loop_
_entity.id
_entity.type
_entity.pdbx_description
1 polymer ?
#
loop_
_entity_poly.entity_id
_entity_poly.type
_entity_poly.pdbx_seq_one_letter_code
_entity_poly.pdbx_strand_id
1 'polypeptide(L)'
;MENANISAEMYNDLDTAINYSCIFTLGCPRECTACPMCHTAKLQVIEVLAGKKTKEGGKCPDLTSCAMDCVAKAGSNMSTINHCLRRKCAFYCFNGSCPRCAVFITKGQCPELFKAIVHAKFQEQFDNEQKNETVKRRLVRDST
;
A
#
# COMPACT_ATOMS: atom_id res chain seq x y z
N MET A 1 17.33 -5.01 -24.54
CA MET A 1 16.95 -4.14 -23.41
C MET A 1 18.03 -4.33 -22.37
N GLU A 2 18.79 -3.30 -22.04
CA GLU A 2 19.79 -3.36 -20.97
C GLU A 2 19.17 -3.90 -19.68
N ASN A 3 19.93 -4.70 -18.93
CA ASN A 3 19.58 -5.16 -17.60
C ASN A 3 19.54 -3.95 -16.65
N ALA A 4 18.46 -3.18 -16.71
CA ALA A 4 18.20 -2.13 -15.74
C ALA A 4 18.19 -2.78 -14.35
N ASN A 5 19.14 -2.39 -13.50
CA ASN A 5 19.25 -2.93 -12.16
C ASN A 5 18.08 -2.39 -11.33
N ILE A 6 17.03 -3.21 -11.16
CA ILE A 6 15.81 -2.80 -10.44
C ILE A 6 16.15 -2.62 -8.96
N SER A 7 15.92 -1.41 -8.44
CA SER A 7 16.24 -1.06 -7.06
C SER A 7 15.02 -0.58 -6.27
N ALA A 8 15.13 -0.62 -4.94
CA ALA A 8 14.16 -0.02 -4.04
C ALA A 8 14.03 1.51 -4.22
N GLU A 9 15.02 2.16 -4.84
CA GLU A 9 15.02 3.59 -5.15
C GLU A 9 14.02 3.92 -6.26
N MET A 10 13.92 3.07 -7.30
CA MET A 10 12.95 3.26 -8.38
C MET A 10 11.51 3.39 -7.88
N TYR A 11 11.10 2.61 -6.87
CA TYR A 11 9.78 2.75 -6.26
C TYR A 11 9.63 4.13 -5.59
N ASN A 12 10.66 4.61 -4.92
CA ASN A 12 10.63 5.89 -4.21
C ASN A 12 10.58 7.06 -5.18
N ASP A 13 11.23 6.95 -6.33
CA ASP A 13 11.19 7.96 -7.38
C ASP A 13 9.79 8.04 -8.00
N LEU A 14 9.21 6.89 -8.35
CA LEU A 14 7.83 6.79 -8.82
C LEU A 14 6.84 7.37 -7.80
N ASP A 15 7.01 7.00 -6.53
CA ASP A 15 6.19 7.51 -5.44
C ASP A 15 6.35 9.03 -5.28
N THR A 16 7.57 9.56 -5.32
CA THR A 16 7.86 11.00 -5.17
C THR A 16 7.32 11.82 -6.35
N ALA A 17 7.26 11.24 -7.56
CA ALA A 17 6.66 11.88 -8.72
C ALA A 17 5.13 12.04 -8.60
N ILE A 18 4.46 11.25 -7.75
CA ILE A 18 3.02 11.37 -7.51
C ILE A 18 2.74 12.53 -6.54
N ASN A 19 2.00 13.53 -7.02
CA ASN A 19 1.59 14.67 -6.20
C ASN A 19 0.38 14.30 -5.31
N TYR A 20 0.65 13.61 -4.20
CA TYR A 20 -0.39 13.24 -3.23
C TYR A 20 -1.04 14.45 -2.55
N SER A 21 -0.31 15.56 -2.42
CA SER A 21 -0.87 16.82 -1.91
C SER A 21 -1.98 17.31 -2.84
N CYS A 22 -1.76 17.28 -4.15
CA CYS A 22 -2.78 17.60 -5.14
C CYS A 22 -4.03 16.71 -4.98
N ILE A 23 -3.83 15.39 -4.89
CA ILE A 23 -4.91 14.39 -4.84
C ILE A 23 -5.75 14.53 -3.57
N PHE A 24 -5.11 14.67 -2.40
CA PHE A 24 -5.78 14.56 -1.11
C PHE A 24 -6.07 15.90 -0.42
N THR A 25 -5.39 16.99 -0.78
CA THR A 25 -5.58 18.29 -0.12
C THR A 25 -6.27 19.32 -1.03
N LEU A 26 -5.55 20.06 -1.87
CA LEU A 26 -6.10 21.28 -2.50
C LEU A 26 -5.82 21.44 -4.00
N GLY A 27 -4.98 20.61 -4.62
CA GLY A 27 -4.47 20.88 -5.97
C GLY A 27 -5.34 20.37 -7.12
N CYS A 28 -5.99 19.21 -6.98
CA CYS A 28 -6.77 18.58 -8.06
C CYS A 28 -8.06 17.89 -7.60
N PRO A 29 -8.93 18.59 -6.84
CA PRO A 29 -10.18 18.01 -6.37
C PRO A 29 -11.12 17.63 -7.52
N ARG A 30 -11.12 18.36 -8.65
CA ARG A 30 -12.01 18.11 -9.77
C ARG A 30 -11.61 16.85 -10.53
N GLU A 31 -10.33 16.74 -10.84
CA GLU A 31 -9.71 15.61 -11.54
C GLU A 31 -9.87 14.33 -10.72
N CYS A 32 -9.63 14.41 -9.41
CA CYS A 32 -9.81 13.25 -8.54
C CYS A 32 -11.29 12.85 -8.41
N THR A 33 -12.20 13.82 -8.30
CA THR A 33 -13.64 13.52 -8.22
C THR A 33 -14.18 12.95 -9.53
N ALA A 34 -13.65 13.37 -10.68
CA ALA A 34 -14.01 12.85 -12.00
C ALA A 34 -13.56 11.39 -12.22
N CYS A 35 -12.55 10.92 -11.48
CA CYS A 35 -12.08 9.53 -11.54
C CYS A 35 -12.67 8.72 -10.37
N PRO A 36 -13.57 7.73 -10.62
CA PRO A 36 -14.22 6.98 -9.55
C PRO A 36 -13.25 6.28 -8.59
N MET A 37 -12.13 5.78 -9.11
CA MET A 37 -11.09 5.14 -8.29
C MET A 37 -10.38 6.15 -7.39
N CYS A 38 -10.00 7.32 -7.93
CA CYS A 38 -9.37 8.37 -7.13
C CYS A 38 -10.32 8.91 -6.07
N HIS A 39 -11.57 9.19 -6.46
CA HIS A 39 -12.59 9.69 -5.54
C HIS A 39 -12.83 8.71 -4.38
N THR A 40 -12.98 7.42 -4.67
CA THR A 40 -13.17 6.38 -3.64
C THR A 40 -11.96 6.30 -2.73
N ALA A 41 -10.74 6.26 -3.28
CA ALA A 41 -9.51 6.23 -2.49
C ALA A 41 -9.38 7.47 -1.58
N LYS A 42 -9.74 8.66 -2.08
CA LYS A 42 -9.77 9.90 -1.30
C LYS A 42 -10.72 9.81 -0.12
N LEU A 43 -11.96 9.36 -0.32
CA LEU A 43 -12.93 9.21 0.76
C LEU A 43 -12.43 8.23 1.84
N GLN A 44 -11.83 7.11 1.43
CA GLN A 44 -11.27 6.13 2.36
C GLN A 44 -10.12 6.70 3.18
N VAL A 45 -9.21 7.46 2.57
CA VAL A 45 -8.12 8.13 3.29
C VAL A 45 -8.67 9.14 4.30
N ILE A 46 -9.69 9.91 3.94
CA ILE A 46 -10.35 10.86 4.86
C ILE A 46 -10.97 10.13 6.06
N GLU A 47 -11.62 8.98 5.86
CA GLU A 47 -12.18 8.19 6.96
C GLU A 47 -11.10 7.68 7.92
N VAL A 48 -9.98 7.17 7.39
CA VAL A 48 -8.83 6.71 8.20
C VAL A 48 -8.21 7.87 8.98
N LEU A 49 -8.01 9.02 8.33
CA LEU A 49 -7.47 10.22 9.00
C LEU A 49 -8.43 10.76 10.07
N ALA A 50 -9.74 10.58 9.90
CA ALA A 50 -10.75 10.90 10.90
C ALA A 50 -10.83 9.85 12.04
N GLY A 51 -9.97 8.83 12.04
CA GLY A 51 -9.96 7.75 13.03
C GLY A 51 -11.18 6.83 12.96
N LYS A 52 -11.98 6.90 11.88
CA LYS A 52 -13.16 6.07 11.72
C LYS A 52 -12.76 4.70 11.19
N LYS A 53 -13.22 3.64 11.86
CA LYS A 53 -13.19 2.30 11.30
C LYS A 53 -14.13 2.24 10.08
N THR A 54 -13.56 2.13 8.88
CA THR A 54 -14.28 1.98 7.62
C THR A 54 -15.30 0.85 7.75
N LYS A 55 -16.60 1.16 7.73
CA LYS A 55 -17.67 0.17 7.95
C LYS A 55 -17.98 -0.67 6.70
N GLU A 56 -17.71 -0.18 5.48
CA GLU A 56 -18.12 -0.88 4.24
C GLU A 56 -17.10 -0.81 3.07
N GLY A 57 -15.87 -0.38 3.31
CA GLY A 57 -14.86 -0.14 2.25
C GLY A 57 -14.11 -1.36 1.69
N GLY A 58 -14.66 -2.58 1.76
CA GLY A 58 -14.26 -3.76 0.96
C GLY A 58 -12.81 -4.30 1.08
N LYS A 59 -12.59 -5.17 2.07
CA LYS A 59 -11.63 -6.31 2.10
C LYS A 59 -10.12 -6.01 2.14
N CYS A 60 -9.67 -4.94 2.80
CA CYS A 60 -8.24 -4.70 3.00
C CYS A 60 -7.91 -4.47 4.50
N PRO A 61 -8.14 -5.49 5.36
CA PRO A 61 -8.07 -5.32 6.82
C PRO A 61 -6.66 -4.95 7.29
N ASP A 62 -5.63 -5.63 6.78
CA ASP A 62 -4.24 -5.40 7.21
C ASP A 62 -3.74 -4.02 6.78
N LEU A 63 -4.06 -3.61 5.55
CA LEU A 63 -3.75 -2.27 5.04
C LEU A 63 -4.42 -1.18 5.88
N THR A 64 -5.70 -1.36 6.20
CA THR A 64 -6.48 -0.39 6.99
C THR A 64 -6.00 -0.33 8.43
N SER A 65 -5.71 -1.48 9.04
CA SER A 65 -5.16 -1.57 10.40
C SER A 65 -3.80 -0.89 10.48
N CYS A 66 -2.90 -1.16 9.52
CA CYS A 66 -1.61 -0.50 9.45
C CYS A 66 -1.76 1.03 9.35
N ALA A 67 -2.69 1.50 8.51
CA ALA A 67 -2.94 2.92 8.32
C ALA A 67 -3.47 3.59 9.60
N MET A 68 -4.38 2.94 10.32
CA MET A 68 -4.87 3.43 11.62
C MET A 68 -3.76 3.50 12.67
N ASP A 69 -2.89 2.50 12.72
CA ASP A 69 -1.73 2.50 13.62
C ASP A 69 -0.76 3.64 13.31
N CYS A 70 -0.53 3.93 12.02
CA CYS A 70 0.28 5.07 11.60
C CYS A 70 -0.30 6.40 12.11
N VAL A 71 -1.62 6.61 11.94
CA VAL A 71 -2.31 7.82 12.41
C VAL A 71 -2.27 7.91 13.94
N ALA A 72 -2.57 6.82 14.64
CA ALA A 72 -2.57 6.78 16.11
C ALA A 72 -1.20 7.08 16.72
N LYS A 73 -0.12 6.56 16.12
CA LYS A 73 1.26 6.77 16.62
C LYS A 73 1.83 8.15 16.28
N ALA A 74 1.44 8.74 15.15
CA ALA A 74 1.98 10.01 14.67
C ALA A 74 1.18 11.25 15.13
N GLY A 75 -0.03 11.05 15.67
CA GLY A 75 -0.91 12.16 16.04
C GLY A 75 -1.31 12.97 14.80
N SER A 76 -0.95 14.26 14.77
CA SER A 76 -1.22 15.17 13.65
C SER A 76 -0.01 15.41 12.72
N ASN A 77 1.13 14.74 12.95
CA ASN A 77 2.32 14.92 12.12
C ASN A 77 2.15 14.22 10.75
N MET A 78 1.67 14.98 9.77
CA MET A 78 1.40 14.48 8.41
C MET A 78 2.66 13.96 7.71
N SER A 79 3.85 14.47 8.02
CA SER A 79 5.10 13.94 7.45
C SER A 79 5.36 12.51 7.94
N THR A 80 5.20 12.28 9.25
CA THR A 80 5.34 10.95 9.85
C THR A 80 4.24 9.99 9.38
N ILE A 81 2.98 10.46 9.29
CA ILE A 81 1.87 9.66 8.75
C ILE A 81 2.17 9.24 7.31
N ASN A 82 2.52 10.20 6.44
CA ASN A 82 2.83 9.92 5.04
C ASN A 82 4.00 8.96 4.88
N HIS A 83 5.07 9.15 5.66
CA HIS A 83 6.20 8.24 5.65
C HIS A 83 5.76 6.81 6.04
N CYS A 84 4.97 6.68 7.11
CA CYS A 84 4.48 5.38 7.59
C CYS A 84 3.58 4.69 6.55
N LEU A 85 2.60 5.40 5.98
CA LEU A 85 1.69 4.86 4.97
C LEU A 85 2.45 4.39 3.72
N ARG A 86 3.35 5.23 3.18
CA ARG A 86 4.04 4.99 1.90
C ARG A 86 5.14 3.94 2.01
N ARG A 87 5.83 3.86 3.16
CA ARG A 87 7.00 2.99 3.35
C ARG A 87 6.67 1.69 4.06
N LYS A 88 5.56 1.61 4.81
CA LYS A 88 5.17 0.41 5.57
C LYS A 88 3.86 -0.16 5.06
N CYS A 89 2.78 0.61 5.09
CA CYS A 89 1.46 0.05 4.82
C CYS A 89 1.22 -0.32 3.35
N ALA A 90 1.87 0.37 2.42
CA ALA A 90 1.81 0.07 0.99
C ALA A 90 2.11 -1.42 0.68
N PHE A 91 2.94 -2.09 1.47
CA PHE A 91 3.18 -3.53 1.35
C PHE A 91 1.90 -4.37 1.34
N TYR A 92 0.94 -4.09 2.23
CA TYR A 92 -0.32 -4.84 2.32
C TYR A 92 -1.24 -4.64 1.10
N CYS A 93 -0.98 -3.61 0.30
CA CYS A 93 -1.64 -3.46 -1.00
C CYS A 93 -1.07 -4.48 -2.01
N PHE A 94 0.23 -4.81 -1.91
CA PHE A 94 0.93 -5.61 -2.90
C PHE A 94 1.13 -7.08 -2.53
N ASN A 95 1.02 -7.45 -1.25
CA ASN A 95 1.14 -8.84 -0.80
C ASN A 95 -0.10 -9.71 -1.11
N GLY A 96 -1.12 -9.13 -1.76
CA GLY A 96 -2.35 -9.83 -2.13
C GLY A 96 -3.43 -9.87 -1.04
N SER A 97 -3.15 -9.36 0.17
CA SER A 97 -4.15 -9.27 1.25
C SER A 97 -5.31 -8.31 0.93
N CYS A 98 -5.12 -7.43 -0.05
CA CYS A 98 -6.11 -6.43 -0.49
C CYS A 98 -6.51 -6.65 -1.97
N PRO A 99 -7.64 -7.32 -2.25
CA PRO A 99 -8.10 -7.59 -3.61
C PRO A 99 -8.33 -6.33 -4.46
N ARG A 100 -8.65 -5.19 -3.83
CA ARG A 100 -8.81 -3.91 -4.53
C ARG A 100 -7.49 -3.39 -5.12
N CYS A 101 -6.37 -3.73 -4.51
CA CYS A 101 -5.05 -3.38 -5.00
C CYS A 101 -4.56 -4.29 -6.13
N ALA A 102 -5.12 -5.50 -6.25
CA ALA A 102 -4.68 -6.49 -7.23
C ALA A 102 -4.80 -6.00 -8.69
N VAL A 103 -5.72 -5.08 -8.98
CA VAL A 103 -5.89 -4.50 -10.32
C VAL A 103 -4.62 -3.77 -10.79
N PHE A 104 -3.91 -3.07 -9.90
CA PHE A 104 -2.68 -2.35 -10.24
C PHE A 104 -1.54 -3.30 -10.63
N ILE A 105 -1.56 -4.52 -10.09
CA ILE A 105 -0.52 -5.53 -10.28
C ILE A 105 -0.82 -6.43 -11.48
N THR A 106 -2.10 -6.53 -11.88
CA THR A 106 -2.56 -7.52 -12.87
C THR A 106 -3.00 -6.94 -14.21
N LYS A 107 -3.39 -5.65 -14.26
CA LYS A 107 -3.97 -5.03 -15.47
C LYS A 107 -3.24 -3.76 -15.95
N GLY A 108 -2.10 -3.42 -15.37
CA GLY A 108 -1.29 -2.27 -15.78
C GLY A 108 -0.54 -2.47 -17.09
N GLN A 109 0.03 -1.40 -17.65
CA GLN A 109 0.80 -1.46 -18.91
C GLN A 109 2.15 -2.18 -18.77
N CYS A 110 2.64 -2.43 -17.54
CA CYS A 110 3.88 -3.17 -17.27
C CYS A 110 3.80 -3.94 -15.93
N PRO A 111 2.96 -5.00 -15.81
CA PRO A 111 2.72 -5.66 -14.53
C PRO A 111 3.98 -6.32 -13.96
N GLU A 112 4.82 -6.95 -14.79
CA GLU A 112 6.03 -7.65 -14.35
C GLU A 112 7.13 -6.69 -13.87
N LEU A 113 7.34 -5.58 -14.58
CA LEU A 113 8.29 -4.55 -14.14
C LEU A 113 7.84 -3.92 -12.82
N PHE A 114 6.54 -3.60 -12.71
CA PHE A 114 6.00 -3.03 -11.48
C PHE A 114 6.12 -4.01 -10.30
N LYS A 115 5.81 -5.30 -10.50
CA LYS A 115 6.03 -6.34 -9.49
C LYS A 115 7.49 -6.41 -9.05
N ALA A 116 8.44 -6.37 -9.98
CA ALA A 116 9.86 -6.41 -9.66
C ALA A 116 10.30 -5.19 -8.83
N ILE A 117 9.84 -3.99 -9.19
CA ILE A 117 10.12 -2.75 -8.43
C ILE A 117 9.54 -2.84 -7.01
N VAL A 118 8.29 -3.30 -6.88
CA VAL A 118 7.63 -3.50 -5.58
C VAL A 118 8.36 -4.55 -4.74
N HIS A 119 8.76 -5.67 -5.34
CA HIS A 119 9.48 -6.72 -4.64
C HIS A 119 10.86 -6.22 -4.15
N ALA A 120 11.60 -5.50 -4.99
CA ALA A 120 12.85 -4.87 -4.58
C ALA A 120 12.66 -3.88 -3.42
N LYS A 121 11.52 -3.17 -3.39
CA LYS A 121 11.19 -2.23 -2.32
C LYS A 121 10.84 -2.89 -0.99
N PHE A 122 10.10 -3.99 -1.03
CA PHE A 122 9.52 -4.66 0.14
C PHE A 122 10.08 -6.07 0.37
N GLN A 123 11.30 -6.33 -0.07
CA GLN A 123 11.91 -7.66 -0.05
C GLN A 123 11.88 -8.29 1.34
N GLU A 124 12.31 -7.55 2.37
CA GLU A 124 12.33 -8.04 3.75
C GLU A 124 10.94 -8.43 4.25
N GLN A 125 9.91 -7.67 3.87
CA GLN A 125 8.52 -7.94 4.26
C GLN A 125 8.01 -9.22 3.61
N PHE A 126 8.28 -9.43 2.32
CA PHE A 126 7.95 -10.67 1.62
C PHE A 126 8.68 -11.88 2.20
N ASP A 127 9.99 -11.75 2.48
CA ASP A 127 10.80 -12.82 3.08
C ASP A 127 10.28 -13.21 4.47
N ASN A 128 9.89 -12.23 5.28
CA ASN A 128 9.35 -12.46 6.62
C ASN A 128 7.96 -13.12 6.57
N GLU A 129 7.11 -12.75 5.60
CA GLU A 129 5.80 -13.38 5.42
C GLU A 129 5.94 -14.85 5.03
N GLN A 130 6.84 -15.18 4.10
CA GLN A 130 7.13 -16.58 3.72
C GLN A 130 7.68 -17.42 4.88
N LYS A 131 8.57 -16.85 5.70
CA LYS A 131 9.08 -17.50 6.92
C LYS A 131 7.94 -17.81 7.89
N ASN A 132 7.06 -16.83 8.14
CA ASN A 132 5.92 -16.99 9.04
C ASN A 132 4.94 -18.05 8.55
N GLU A 133 4.67 -18.13 7.25
CA GLU A 133 3.85 -19.21 6.68
C GLU A 133 4.51 -20.58 6.84
N THR A 134 5.82 -20.67 6.60
CA THR A 134 6.57 -21.92 6.73
C THR A 134 6.53 -22.44 8.16
N VAL A 135 6.69 -21.55 9.15
CA VAL A 135 6.56 -21.88 10.58
C VAL A 135 5.15 -22.35 10.91
N LYS A 136 4.11 -21.62 10.46
CA LYS A 136 2.71 -22.05 10.66
C LYS A 136 2.45 -23.45 10.09
N ARG A 137 2.93 -23.74 8.89
CA ARG A 137 2.76 -25.07 8.25
C ARG A 137 3.55 -26.19 8.94
N ARG A 138 4.60 -25.87 9.71
CA ARG A 138 5.30 -26.86 10.55
C ARG A 138 4.51 -27.13 11.83
N LEU A 139 4.09 -26.08 12.53
CA LEU A 139 3.30 -26.21 13.76
C LEU A 139 1.99 -26.99 13.55
N VAL A 140 1.31 -26.80 12.41
CA VAL A 140 0.09 -27.56 12.07
C VAL A 140 0.41 -29.05 11.83
N ARG A 141 1.57 -29.37 11.24
CA ARG A 141 2.01 -30.76 11.02
C ARG A 141 2.43 -31.47 12.30
N ASP A 142 3.02 -30.74 13.25
CA ASP A 142 3.43 -31.30 14.54
C ASP A 142 2.24 -31.47 15.52
N SER A 143 1.06 -30.94 15.17
CA SER A 143 -0.18 -31.01 15.96
C SER A 143 -1.19 -32.05 15.43
N THR A 144 -0.83 -32.84 14.41
CA THR A 144 -1.65 -33.89 13.78
C THR A 144 -0.95 -35.23 13.89
#